data_AF-A0A7S1IHB3-F1
#
_entry.id   AF-A0A7S1IHB3-F1
#
_cell.length_a   1.000
_cell.length_b   1.000
_cell.length_c   1.000
_cell.angle_alpha   90.00
_cell.angle_beta   90.00
_cell.angle_gamma   90.00
#
_symmetry.space_group_name_H-M   'P 1'
#
loop_
_entity.id
_entity.type
_entity.pdbx_description
1 polymer ?
#
loop_
_entity_poly.entity_id
_entity_poly.type
_entity_poly.pdbx_seq_one_letter_code
_entity_poly.pdbx_strand_id
1 'polypeptide(L)'
;PVRDVSDLWKSFYRPVYLCLLMTHKIVTGRYVSVAIDPLRAPLFKVFEMLLQIPSEDILTYPKLRKTYFALIGDLFERSTNVFQHMDTPSFLKLCESLQAAVRHSHINRLMTNRALGAIDRLSSSMDNFAHHFSNTDMIPRMASMVWSLCLLDSRWNA
;
A
#
# COMPACT_ATOMS: atom_id res chain seq x y z
N PRO A 1 -29.98 -2.61 -7.10
CA PRO A 1 -29.84 -3.93 -6.46
C PRO A 1 -28.63 -3.95 -5.52
N VAL A 2 -28.87 -3.98 -4.21
CA VAL A 2 -27.82 -4.14 -3.20
C VAL A 2 -27.21 -5.52 -3.40
N ARG A 3 -26.04 -5.59 -4.03
CA ARG A 3 -25.31 -6.85 -4.22
C ARG A 3 -24.83 -7.31 -2.86
N ASP A 4 -25.19 -8.53 -2.46
CA ASP A 4 -24.75 -9.10 -1.19
C ASP A 4 -23.21 -9.10 -1.12
N VAL A 5 -22.66 -8.65 0.01
CA VAL A 5 -21.22 -8.53 0.27
C VAL A 5 -20.52 -9.89 0.05
N SER A 6 -21.23 -10.99 0.33
CA SER A 6 -20.81 -12.37 0.10
C SER A 6 -20.67 -12.74 -1.38
N ASP A 7 -21.55 -12.22 -2.23
CA ASP A 7 -21.58 -12.52 -3.67
C ASP A 7 -20.53 -11.70 -4.42
N LEU A 8 -20.34 -10.43 -4.05
CA LEU A 8 -19.24 -9.59 -4.55
C LEU A 8 -17.87 -10.19 -4.19
N TRP A 9 -17.71 -10.71 -2.97
CA TRP A 9 -16.50 -11.38 -2.53
C TRP A 9 -16.16 -12.58 -3.42
N LYS A 10 -17.14 -13.48 -3.63
CA LYS A 10 -16.91 -14.73 -4.37
C LYS A 10 -16.66 -14.50 -5.86
N SER A 11 -17.32 -13.52 -6.46
CA SER A 11 -17.25 -13.26 -7.90
C SER A 11 -16.04 -12.41 -8.30
N PHE A 12 -15.80 -11.27 -7.62
CA PHE A 12 -14.79 -10.29 -8.04
C PHE A 12 -13.55 -10.26 -7.15
N TYR A 13 -13.72 -10.16 -5.82
CA TYR A 13 -12.57 -9.93 -4.94
C TYR A 13 -11.75 -11.18 -4.61
N ARG A 14 -12.33 -12.39 -4.72
CA ARG A 14 -11.61 -13.65 -4.50
C ARG A 14 -10.52 -13.89 -5.56
N PRO A 15 -10.78 -13.75 -6.87
CA PRO A 15 -9.71 -13.80 -7.89
C PRO A 15 -8.63 -12.75 -7.64
N VAL A 16 -9.02 -11.51 -7.35
CA VAL A 16 -8.07 -10.40 -7.05
C VAL A 16 -7.20 -10.72 -5.84
N TYR A 17 -7.79 -11.25 -4.78
CA TYR A 17 -7.06 -11.73 -3.60
C TYR A 17 -6.05 -12.83 -3.95
N LEU A 18 -6.40 -13.77 -4.83
CA LEU A 18 -5.48 -14.82 -5.25
C LEU A 18 -4.31 -14.26 -6.07
N CYS A 19 -4.57 -13.33 -6.99
CA CYS A 19 -3.51 -12.63 -7.72
C CYS A 19 -2.56 -11.91 -6.75
N LEU A 20 -3.12 -11.15 -5.80
CA LEU A 20 -2.36 -10.49 -4.74
C LEU A 20 -1.49 -11.45 -3.93
N LEU A 21 -2.06 -12.59 -3.53
CA LEU A 21 -1.37 -13.58 -2.73
C LEU A 21 -0.19 -14.18 -3.51
N MET A 22 -0.39 -14.47 -4.80
CA MET A 22 0.67 -14.98 -5.67
C MET A 22 1.78 -13.94 -5.86
N THR A 23 1.42 -12.68 -6.15
CA THR A 23 2.39 -11.59 -6.26
C THR A 23 3.17 -11.40 -4.96
N HIS A 24 2.50 -11.44 -3.81
CA HIS A 24 3.13 -11.36 -2.50
C HIS A 24 4.14 -12.48 -2.28
N LYS A 25 3.80 -13.72 -2.66
CA LYS A 25 4.73 -14.86 -2.59
C LYS A 25 5.92 -14.73 -3.54
N ILE A 26 5.74 -14.16 -4.73
CA ILE A 26 6.83 -13.91 -5.68
C ILE A 26 7.79 -12.85 -5.11
N VAL A 27 7.25 -11.76 -4.57
CA VAL A 27 8.05 -10.65 -4.00
C VAL A 27 8.78 -11.06 -2.71
N THR A 28 8.14 -11.85 -1.85
CA THR A 28 8.75 -12.31 -0.58
C THR A 28 9.63 -13.54 -0.76
N GLY A 29 9.40 -14.31 -1.82
CA GLY A 29 10.23 -15.45 -2.18
C GLY A 29 11.62 -15.03 -2.62
N ARG A 30 12.63 -15.87 -2.35
CA ARG A 30 14.01 -15.67 -2.84
C ARG A 30 14.17 -15.88 -4.35
N TYR A 31 13.06 -16.07 -5.08
CA TYR A 31 13.06 -16.44 -6.50
C TYR A 31 13.35 -15.27 -7.42
N VAL A 32 13.16 -14.03 -6.96
CA VAL A 32 13.31 -12.84 -7.79
C VAL A 32 13.91 -11.74 -6.93
N SER A 33 15.12 -11.30 -7.29
CA SER A 33 15.54 -9.96 -6.88
C SER A 33 14.65 -8.97 -7.61
N VAL A 34 13.82 -8.23 -6.87
CA VAL A 34 12.91 -7.18 -7.40
C VAL A 34 13.70 -6.08 -8.14
N ALA A 35 15.02 -6.07 -8.00
CA ALA A 35 15.94 -5.20 -8.73
C ALA A 35 16.25 -5.67 -10.17
N ILE A 36 15.82 -6.85 -10.59
CA ILE A 36 16.02 -7.32 -11.98
C ILE A 36 14.83 -6.80 -12.79
N ASP A 37 15.13 -6.01 -13.83
CA ASP A 37 14.18 -5.30 -14.70
C ASP A 37 12.99 -6.10 -15.30
N PRO A 38 13.05 -7.41 -15.62
CA PRO A 38 11.96 -8.04 -16.37
C PRO A 38 10.67 -8.20 -15.55
N LEU A 39 10.75 -8.14 -14.22
CA LEU A 39 9.58 -8.28 -13.35
C LEU A 39 9.05 -6.95 -12.82
N ARG A 40 9.77 -5.85 -13.09
CA ARG A 40 9.35 -4.50 -12.72
C ARG A 40 8.07 -4.08 -13.44
N ALA A 41 8.01 -4.22 -14.76
CA ALA A 41 6.85 -3.82 -15.55
C ALA A 41 5.57 -4.64 -15.22
N PRO A 42 5.62 -5.98 -15.10
CA PRO A 42 4.48 -6.77 -14.62
C PRO A 42 4.02 -6.39 -13.21
N LEU A 43 4.97 -6.12 -12.28
CA LEU A 43 4.63 -5.68 -10.93
C LEU A 43 3.92 -4.33 -10.95
N PHE A 44 4.40 -3.36 -11.72
CA PHE A 44 3.71 -2.08 -11.89
C PHE A 44 2.30 -2.25 -12.44
N LYS A 45 2.11 -3.13 -13.42
CA LYS A 45 0.76 -3.37 -13.96
C LYS A 45 -0.18 -3.97 -12.93
N VAL A 46 0.34 -4.87 -12.09
CA VAL A 46 -0.40 -5.38 -10.93
C VAL A 46 -0.71 -4.23 -9.97
N PHE A 47 0.25 -3.34 -9.67
CA PHE A 47 -0.01 -2.16 -8.83
C PHE A 47 -1.09 -1.23 -9.36
N GLU A 48 -1.07 -0.90 -10.65
CA GLU A 48 -2.13 -0.12 -11.27
C GLU A 48 -3.51 -0.77 -11.07
N MET A 49 -3.60 -2.10 -11.29
CA MET A 49 -4.84 -2.85 -11.05
C MET A 49 -5.25 -2.83 -9.58
N LEU A 50 -4.30 -2.86 -8.65
CA LEU A 50 -4.58 -2.80 -7.21
C LEU A 50 -5.03 -1.43 -6.74
N LEU A 51 -4.49 -0.36 -7.32
CA LEU A 51 -4.85 1.03 -7.01
C LEU A 51 -6.18 1.46 -7.63
N GLN A 52 -6.74 0.64 -8.54
CA GLN A 52 -8.11 0.80 -9.02
C GLN A 52 -9.16 0.25 -8.05
N ILE A 53 -8.76 -0.55 -7.06
CA ILE A 53 -9.68 -1.09 -6.05
C ILE A 53 -10.01 0.03 -5.04
N PRO A 54 -11.30 0.34 -4.81
CA PRO A 54 -11.70 1.31 -3.79
C PRO A 54 -11.14 0.94 -2.42
N SER A 55 -10.60 1.93 -1.70
CA SER A 55 -10.01 1.72 -0.37
C SER A 55 -11.03 1.17 0.64
N GLU A 56 -12.31 1.53 0.48
CA GLU A 56 -13.43 1.02 1.29
C GLU A 56 -13.61 -0.49 1.13
N ASP A 57 -13.48 -1.02 -0.08
CA ASP A 57 -13.60 -2.47 -0.35
C ASP A 57 -12.40 -3.23 0.23
N ILE A 58 -11.20 -2.66 0.12
CA ILE A 58 -9.99 -3.22 0.73
C ILE A 58 -10.16 -3.33 2.25
N LEU A 59 -10.74 -2.31 2.90
CA LEU A 59 -10.95 -2.30 4.34
C LEU A 59 -12.07 -3.25 4.79
N THR A 60 -13.12 -3.40 3.97
CA THR A 60 -14.27 -4.28 4.20
C THR A 60 -13.87 -5.76 4.22
N TYR A 61 -13.02 -6.21 3.31
CA TYR A 61 -12.67 -7.63 3.16
C TYR A 61 -11.37 -8.00 3.91
N PRO A 62 -11.41 -8.74 5.03
CA PRO A 62 -10.23 -8.94 5.89
C PRO A 62 -9.07 -9.69 5.21
N LYS A 63 -9.37 -10.66 4.35
CA LYS A 63 -8.36 -11.43 3.61
C LYS A 63 -7.66 -10.57 2.56
N LEU A 64 -8.42 -9.74 1.84
CA LEU A 64 -7.89 -8.80 0.85
C LEU A 64 -7.01 -7.76 1.53
N ARG A 65 -7.52 -7.13 2.60
CA ARG A 65 -6.81 -6.17 3.43
C ARG A 65 -5.44 -6.68 3.87
N LYS A 66 -5.42 -7.88 4.48
CA LYS A 66 -4.20 -8.45 5.04
C LYS A 66 -3.14 -8.66 3.96
N THR A 67 -3.51 -9.23 2.82
CA THR A 67 -2.57 -9.48 1.72
C THR A 67 -2.10 -8.19 1.06
N TYR A 68 -3.01 -7.22 0.86
CA TYR A 68 -2.70 -5.93 0.25
C TYR A 68 -1.64 -5.16 1.05
N PHE A 69 -1.87 -4.95 2.35
CA PHE A 69 -0.93 -4.21 3.20
C PHE A 69 0.34 -5.02 3.54
N ALA A 70 0.29 -6.36 3.53
CA ALA A 70 1.49 -7.17 3.62
C ALA A 70 2.39 -6.99 2.39
N LEU A 71 1.82 -7.02 1.18
CA LEU A 71 2.54 -6.80 -0.07
C LEU A 71 3.19 -5.41 -0.12
N ILE A 72 2.43 -4.37 0.19
CA ILE A 72 2.95 -2.99 0.20
C ILE A 72 4.08 -2.84 1.21
N GLY A 73 3.88 -3.31 2.45
CA GLY A 73 4.90 -3.24 3.48
C GLY A 73 6.19 -3.95 3.08
N ASP A 74 6.10 -5.16 2.53
CA ASP A 74 7.27 -5.93 2.12
C ASP A 74 8.00 -5.30 0.91
N LEU A 75 7.28 -4.57 0.05
CA LEU A 75 7.90 -3.85 -1.07
C LEU A 75 8.60 -2.57 -0.64
N PHE A 76 7.97 -1.77 0.22
CA PHE A 76 8.69 -0.65 0.85
C PHE A 76 9.90 -1.14 1.63
N GLU A 77 9.83 -2.36 2.18
CA GLU A 77 10.96 -2.96 2.86
C GLU A 77 12.12 -3.35 1.94
N ARG A 78 11.82 -3.90 0.76
CA ARG A 78 12.84 -4.53 -0.10
C ARG A 78 13.25 -3.68 -1.30
N SER A 79 12.38 -2.79 -1.79
CA SER A 79 12.60 -2.06 -3.03
C SER A 79 11.81 -0.76 -3.09
N THR A 80 12.34 0.29 -2.45
CA THR A 80 11.79 1.65 -2.54
C THR A 80 11.90 2.23 -3.96
N ASN A 81 12.87 1.76 -4.76
CA ASN A 81 13.08 2.18 -6.15
C ASN A 81 11.90 1.86 -7.09
N VAL A 82 11.08 0.87 -6.75
CA VAL A 82 9.85 0.58 -7.51
C VAL A 82 8.90 1.76 -7.42
N PHE A 83 8.81 2.46 -6.28
CA PHE A 83 7.84 3.55 -6.19
C PHE A 83 8.30 4.83 -6.90
N GLN A 84 9.60 5.00 -7.17
CA GLN A 84 10.16 6.19 -7.84
C GLN A 84 9.74 6.33 -9.31
N HIS A 85 9.46 5.20 -9.97
CA HIS A 85 9.08 5.17 -11.39
C HIS A 85 7.57 5.08 -11.59
N MET A 86 6.79 5.12 -10.49
CA MET A 86 5.34 5.14 -10.55
C MET A 86 4.87 6.51 -11.09
N ASP A 87 3.64 6.59 -11.59
CA ASP A 87 3.01 7.87 -11.87
C ASP A 87 2.58 8.54 -10.55
N THR A 88 2.70 9.88 -10.47
CA THR A 88 2.31 10.67 -9.29
C THR A 88 0.87 10.41 -8.80
N PRO A 89 -0.16 10.29 -9.66
CA PRO A 89 -1.52 10.02 -9.18
C PRO A 89 -1.69 8.62 -8.56
N SER A 90 -1.05 7.58 -9.10
CA SER A 90 -1.03 6.26 -8.47
C SER A 90 -0.27 6.26 -7.15
N PHE A 91 0.87 6.96 -7.09
CA PHE A 91 1.62 7.13 -5.84
C PHE A 91 0.78 7.84 -4.77
N LEU A 92 0.00 8.86 -5.14
CA LEU A 92 -0.92 9.53 -4.23
C LEU A 92 -2.00 8.60 -3.69
N LYS A 93 -2.61 7.76 -4.53
CA LYS A 93 -3.60 6.76 -4.09
C LYS A 93 -3.00 5.73 -3.13
N LEU A 94 -1.73 5.35 -3.34
CA LEU A 94 -1.01 4.48 -2.43
C LEU A 94 -0.79 5.16 -1.06
N CYS A 95 -0.40 6.42 -1.07
CA CYS A 95 -0.27 7.20 0.15
C CYS A 95 -1.64 7.36 0.87
N GLU A 96 -2.73 7.58 0.13
CA GLU A 96 -4.10 7.60 0.68
C GLU A 96 -4.50 6.26 1.31
N SER A 97 -4.16 5.13 0.69
CA SER A 97 -4.46 3.81 1.25
C SER A 97 -3.66 3.54 2.52
N LEU A 98 -2.40 3.99 2.60
CA LEU A 98 -1.59 3.97 3.82
C LEU A 98 -2.20 4.84 4.92
N GLN A 99 -2.62 6.07 4.60
CA GLN A 99 -3.29 6.94 5.56
C GLN A 99 -4.62 6.35 6.04
N ALA A 100 -5.39 5.71 5.15
CA ALA A 100 -6.62 5.03 5.50
C ALA A 100 -6.36 3.86 6.46
N ALA A 101 -5.29 3.08 6.27
CA ALA A 101 -4.90 2.03 7.21
C ALA A 101 -4.56 2.58 8.59
N VAL A 102 -3.84 3.69 8.63
CA VAL A 102 -3.41 4.38 9.86
C VAL A 102 -4.61 4.96 10.61
N ARG A 103 -5.59 5.55 9.91
CA ARG A 103 -6.85 6.03 10.49
C ARG A 103 -7.72 4.90 11.05
N HIS A 104 -7.73 3.75 10.39
CA HIS A 104 -8.47 2.56 10.80
C HIS A 104 -7.65 1.61 11.67
N SER A 105 -6.80 2.16 12.53
CA SER A 105 -5.87 1.39 13.35
C SER A 105 -6.54 0.39 14.29
N HIS A 106 -7.76 0.72 14.74
CA HIS A 106 -8.59 -0.13 15.59
C HIS A 106 -9.04 -1.44 14.91
N ILE A 107 -9.07 -1.49 13.57
CA ILE A 107 -9.57 -2.66 12.84
C ILE A 107 -8.50 -3.76 12.74
N ASN A 108 -7.23 -3.38 12.57
CA ASN A 108 -6.15 -4.36 12.46
C ASN A 108 -4.78 -3.76 12.79
N ARG A 109 -4.21 -4.18 13.92
CA ARG A 109 -2.89 -3.73 14.38
C ARG A 109 -1.74 -4.12 13.43
N LEU A 110 -1.80 -5.32 12.84
CA LEU A 110 -0.74 -5.80 11.93
C LEU A 110 -0.71 -4.98 10.64
N MET A 111 -1.87 -4.67 10.08
CA MET A 111 -2.01 -3.78 8.92
C MET A 111 -1.42 -2.41 9.21
N THR A 112 -1.79 -1.83 10.35
CA THR A 112 -1.32 -0.51 10.79
C THR A 112 0.19 -0.51 10.90
N ASN A 113 0.77 -1.50 11.59
CA ASN A 113 2.23 -1.59 11.73
C ASN A 113 2.96 -1.68 10.39
N ARG A 114 2.42 -2.46 9.43
CA ARG A 114 2.98 -2.53 8.06
C ARG A 114 2.86 -1.19 7.32
N ALA A 115 1.76 -0.46 7.51
CA ALA A 115 1.59 0.87 6.92
C ALA A 115 2.54 1.90 7.55
N LEU A 116 2.70 1.90 8.88
CA LEU A 116 3.63 2.80 9.57
C LEU A 116 5.08 2.54 9.12
N GLY A 117 5.49 1.27 9.05
CA GLY A 117 6.83 0.92 8.55
C GLY A 117 7.06 1.29 7.08
N ALA A 118 6.00 1.25 6.26
CA ALA A 118 6.08 1.75 4.88
C ALA A 118 6.27 3.28 4.85
N ILE A 119 5.53 4.02 5.67
CA ILE A 119 5.64 5.49 5.74
C ILE A 119 7.02 5.90 6.27
N ASP A 120 7.54 5.23 7.30
CA ASP A 120 8.87 5.51 7.87
C ASP A 120 10.01 5.35 6.84
N ARG A 121 9.91 4.32 6.00
CA ARG A 121 10.86 4.12 4.89
C ARG A 121 10.69 5.14 3.77
N LEU A 122 9.46 5.60 3.55
CA LEU A 122 9.14 6.66 2.60
C LEU A 122 9.71 8.00 3.08
N SER A 123 9.55 8.34 4.37
CA SER A 123 10.18 9.53 4.96
C SER A 123 11.70 9.48 4.89
N SER A 124 12.29 8.31 5.17
CA SER A 124 13.75 8.12 5.08
C SER A 124 14.29 8.23 3.65
N SER A 125 13.44 8.01 2.64
CA SER A 125 13.80 8.04 1.21
C SER A 125 13.21 9.24 0.47
N MET A 126 12.79 10.31 1.17
CA MET A 126 12.10 11.46 0.57
C MET A 126 12.89 12.13 -0.57
N ASP A 127 14.22 12.22 -0.43
CA ASP A 127 15.07 12.82 -1.47
C ASP A 127 14.97 12.10 -2.81
N ASN A 128 14.75 10.78 -2.79
CA ASN A 128 14.62 9.98 -4.01
C ASN A 128 13.26 10.14 -4.69
N PHE A 129 12.26 10.68 -4.00
CA PHE A 129 10.92 10.91 -4.54
C PHE A 129 10.69 12.37 -4.94
N ALA A 130 11.75 13.20 -5.03
CA ALA A 130 11.70 14.62 -5.40
C ALA A 130 10.86 14.91 -6.66
N HIS A 131 10.89 14.01 -7.65
CA HIS A 131 10.06 14.11 -8.86
C HIS A 131 8.55 14.12 -8.56
N HIS A 132 8.10 13.36 -7.56
CA HIS A 132 6.70 13.35 -7.15
C HIS A 132 6.33 14.59 -6.34
N PHE A 133 7.26 15.10 -5.52
CA PHE A 133 7.08 16.31 -4.70
C PHE A 133 7.06 17.62 -5.48
N SER A 134 7.41 17.59 -6.76
CA SER A 134 7.23 18.73 -7.66
C SER A 134 5.75 19.14 -7.78
N ASN A 135 4.83 18.24 -7.40
CA ASN A 135 3.40 18.50 -7.35
C ASN A 135 3.02 19.13 -6.00
N THR A 136 2.44 20.33 -6.03
CA THR A 136 2.21 21.20 -4.85
C THR A 136 1.31 20.56 -3.78
N ASP A 137 0.45 19.62 -4.18
CA ASP A 137 -0.48 18.92 -3.30
C ASP A 137 0.15 17.80 -2.45
N MET A 138 1.38 17.38 -2.79
CA MET A 138 2.03 16.25 -2.11
C MET A 138 2.61 16.61 -0.74
N ILE A 139 3.20 17.79 -0.62
CA ILE A 139 3.85 18.26 0.61
C ILE A 139 2.86 18.30 1.79
N PRO A 140 1.68 18.96 1.70
CA PRO A 140 0.73 18.98 2.81
C PRO A 140 0.16 17.59 3.13
N ARG A 141 0.02 16.71 2.14
CA ARG A 141 -0.45 15.33 2.35
C ARG A 141 0.58 14.48 3.07
N MET A 142 1.84 14.55 2.68
CA MET A 142 2.93 13.84 3.37
C MET A 142 3.17 14.39 4.76
N ALA A 143 3.10 15.71 4.93
CA ALA A 143 3.07 16.33 6.25
C ALA A 143 1.91 15.78 7.10
N SER A 144 0.71 15.60 6.53
CA SER A 144 -0.41 14.99 7.25
C SER A 144 -0.18 13.52 7.63
N MET A 145 0.55 12.75 6.81
CA MET A 145 0.87 11.34 7.07
C MET A 145 1.94 11.20 8.16
N VAL A 146 3.00 12.00 8.09
CA VAL A 146 4.02 12.10 9.15
C VAL A 146 3.39 12.62 10.45
N TRP A 147 2.48 13.60 10.37
CA TRP A 147 1.72 14.07 11.52
C TRP A 147 0.83 12.97 12.13
N SER A 148 0.22 12.14 11.28
CA SER A 148 -0.57 10.98 11.73
C SER A 148 0.31 9.95 12.46
N LEU A 149 1.54 9.73 12.00
CA LEU A 149 2.54 8.90 12.69
C LEU A 149 2.87 9.45 14.07
N CYS A 150 3.23 10.73 14.17
CA CYS A 150 3.58 11.39 15.44
C CYS A 150 2.41 11.38 16.43
N LEU A 151 1.18 11.64 15.96
CA LEU A 151 -0.02 11.58 16.80
C LEU A 151 -0.35 10.16 17.26
N LEU A 152 -0.12 9.14 16.43
CA LEU A 152 -0.40 7.77 16.82
C LEU A 152 0.63 7.23 17.81
N ASP A 153 1.90 7.62 17.71
CA ASP A 153 2.92 7.25 18.69
C ASP A 153 2.52 7.68 20.12
N SER A 154 1.89 8.84 20.26
CA SER A 154 1.32 9.30 21.54
C SER A 154 0.14 8.46 22.07
N ARG A 155 -0.55 7.70 21.20
CA ARG A 155 -1.68 6.83 21.58
C ARG A 155 -1.26 5.40 21.94
N TRP A 156 -0.03 4.99 21.63
CA TRP A 156 0.50 3.67 21.98
C TRP A 156 1.29 3.66 23.29
N ASN A 157 1.74 4.82 23.77
CA ASN A 157 2.48 5.00 25.02
C ASN A 157 1.59 5.34 26.25
N ALA A 158 0.26 5.17 26.13
CA ALA A 158 -0.72 5.37 27.19
C ALA A 158 -1.39 4.06 27.60
#